data_AF-A0A2S6CRD0-F1
#
_entry.id   AF-A0A2S6CRD0-F1
#
_cell.length_a   1.000
_cell.length_b   1.000
_cell.length_c   1.000
_cell.angle_alpha   90.00
_cell.angle_beta   90.00
_cell.angle_gamma   90.00
#
_symmetry.space_group_name_H-M   'P 1'
#
loop_
_entity.id
_entity.type
_entity.pdbx_description
1 polymer ?
#
loop_
_entity_poly.entity_id
_entity_poly.type
_entity_poly.pdbx_seq_one_letter_code
_entity_poly.pdbx_strand_id
1 'polypeptide(L)'
;MLLHSRYQQSIKLVLFGLGIGLFIPFVSIFSSIIFALNSYLVIAPKFDEAGYFHEGLASVNIDDKWGYIDKTGKIVIPLQFNKVGNFHEGLAGVEIDYKWGYIDKTGKIVVPPEFETEAEYDERKAKFKEAESLKEGLKPVKMGRKYGYIRNPLK
;
A
#
# COMPACT_ATOMS: atom_id res chain seq x y z
N MET A 1 29.95 7.25 -8.33
CA MET A 1 31.01 7.18 -9.37
C MET A 1 32.02 6.05 -9.13
N LEU A 2 32.50 5.82 -7.89
CA LEU A 2 33.51 4.78 -7.59
C LEU A 2 33.00 3.32 -7.73
N LEU A 3 31.73 3.03 -7.41
CA LEU A 3 31.16 1.67 -7.56
C LEU A 3 31.08 1.21 -9.03
N HIS A 4 30.77 2.15 -9.94
CA HIS A 4 30.68 1.91 -11.38
C HIS A 4 32.02 1.48 -11.98
N SER A 5 33.11 2.13 -11.56
CA SER A 5 34.47 1.80 -12.00
C SER A 5 34.89 0.39 -11.59
N ARG A 6 34.55 -0.05 -10.35
CA ARG A 6 34.91 -1.38 -9.86
C ARG A 6 34.11 -2.48 -10.55
N TYR A 7 32.80 -2.30 -10.75
CA TYR A 7 31.95 -3.30 -11.41
C TYR A 7 32.34 -3.54 -12.88
N GLN A 8 32.62 -2.47 -13.63
CA GLN A 8 33.12 -2.56 -15.01
C GLN A 8 34.50 -3.21 -15.10
N GLN A 9 35.37 -2.98 -14.11
CA GLN A 9 36.68 -3.63 -14.03
C GLN A 9 36.55 -5.14 -13.73
N SER A 10 35.64 -5.53 -12.83
CA SER A 10 35.41 -6.95 -12.50
C SER A 10 34.87 -7.75 -13.69
N ILE A 11 33.92 -7.20 -14.46
CA ILE A 11 33.37 -7.88 -15.64
C ILE A 11 34.43 -8.04 -16.74
N LYS A 12 35.24 -6.99 -16.97
CA LYS A 12 36.35 -7.05 -17.93
C LYS A 12 37.36 -8.13 -17.57
N LEU A 13 37.67 -8.30 -16.28
CA LEU A 13 38.62 -9.29 -15.78
C LEU A 13 38.12 -10.74 -15.99
N VAL A 14 36.83 -10.99 -15.76
CA VAL A 14 36.21 -12.32 -15.93
C VAL A 14 36.15 -12.73 -17.41
N LEU A 15 35.78 -11.81 -18.31
CA LEU A 15 35.68 -12.11 -19.74
C LEU A 15 37.05 -12.32 -20.40
N PHE A 16 38.06 -11.58 -19.95
CA PHE A 16 39.45 -11.76 -20.40
C PHE A 16 40.01 -13.13 -19.98
N GLY A 17 39.69 -13.59 -18.76
CA GLY A 17 40.09 -14.91 -18.28
C GLY A 17 39.46 -16.10 -19.03
N LEU A 18 38.32 -15.88 -19.71
CA LEU A 18 37.64 -16.91 -20.51
C LEU A 18 38.04 -16.90 -21.99
N GLY A 19 39.00 -16.07 -22.40
CA GLY A 19 39.48 -15.99 -23.79
C GLY A 19 38.45 -15.42 -24.77
N ILE A 20 37.35 -14.85 -24.27
CA ILE A 20 36.29 -14.29 -25.10
C ILE A 20 36.68 -12.85 -25.46
N GLY A 21 37.31 -12.69 -26.63
CA GLY A 21 37.62 -11.37 -27.20
C GLY A 21 36.34 -10.66 -27.66
N LEU A 22 35.54 -10.14 -26.72
CA LEU A 22 34.30 -9.44 -27.04
C LEU A 22 34.56 -7.95 -27.28
N PHE A 23 34.31 -7.55 -28.52
CA PHE A 23 34.16 -6.17 -28.99
C PHE A 23 33.22 -5.40 -28.03
N ILE A 24 33.70 -4.28 -27.49
CA ILE A 24 33.11 -3.56 -26.35
C ILE A 24 32.17 -2.43 -26.83
N PRO A 25 31.02 -2.72 -27.45
CA PRO A 25 29.87 -1.81 -27.32
C PRO A 25 28.64 -2.47 -26.68
N PHE A 26 28.44 -3.78 -26.82
CA PHE A 26 27.20 -4.43 -26.36
C PHE A 26 27.07 -4.48 -24.83
N VAL A 27 28.13 -4.82 -24.09
CA VAL A 27 28.10 -4.87 -22.60
C VAL A 27 27.81 -3.50 -21.98
N SER A 28 28.29 -2.42 -22.60
CA SER A 28 28.06 -1.04 -22.13
C SER A 28 26.61 -0.61 -22.34
N ILE A 29 26.03 -0.95 -23.49
CA ILE A 29 24.64 -0.62 -23.82
C ILE A 29 23.68 -1.36 -22.89
N PHE A 30 23.87 -2.67 -22.67
CA PHE A 30 23.04 -3.44 -21.73
C PHE A 30 23.13 -2.93 -20.29
N SER A 31 24.34 -2.60 -19.79
CA SER A 31 24.49 -2.03 -18.45
C SER A 31 23.82 -0.66 -18.31
N SER A 32 23.84 0.16 -19.37
CA SER A 32 23.22 1.48 -19.38
C SER A 32 21.70 1.37 -19.41
N ILE A 33 21.15 0.41 -20.14
CA ILE A 33 19.70 0.13 -20.18
C ILE A 33 19.21 -0.37 -18.82
N ILE A 34 19.89 -1.34 -18.21
CA ILE A 34 19.52 -1.85 -16.88
C ILE A 34 19.62 -0.73 -15.82
N PHE A 35 20.65 0.11 -15.88
CA PHE A 35 20.79 1.25 -14.96
C PHE A 35 19.72 2.32 -15.17
N ALA A 36 19.40 2.66 -16.43
CA ALA A 36 18.33 3.59 -16.76
C ALA A 36 16.98 3.07 -16.23
N LEU A 37 16.65 1.80 -16.46
CA LEU A 37 15.43 1.18 -15.93
C LEU A 37 15.37 1.22 -14.40
N ASN A 38 16.48 0.92 -13.72
CA ASN A 38 16.56 1.01 -12.26
C ASN A 38 16.54 2.44 -11.71
N SER A 39 16.86 3.46 -12.53
CA SER A 39 16.81 4.86 -12.11
C SER A 39 15.38 5.45 -12.13
N TYR A 40 14.45 4.82 -12.85
CA TYR A 40 13.05 5.22 -12.91
C TYR A 40 12.16 4.45 -11.92
N LEU A 41 12.57 3.26 -11.48
CA LEU A 41 11.77 2.44 -10.57
C LEU A 41 12.06 2.80 -9.10
N VAL A 42 11.04 3.29 -8.40
CA VAL A 42 11.12 3.57 -6.94
C VAL A 42 10.90 2.30 -6.12
N ILE A 43 10.04 1.39 -6.59
CA ILE A 43 9.77 0.08 -5.97
C ILE A 43 9.93 -0.97 -7.07
N ALA A 44 10.80 -1.96 -6.83
CA ALA A 44 11.00 -3.05 -7.78
C ALA A 44 9.70 -3.88 -7.91
N PRO A 45 9.34 -4.34 -9.13
CA PRO A 45 8.16 -5.17 -9.33
C PRO A 45 8.35 -6.51 -8.59
N LYS A 46 7.52 -6.75 -7.58
CA LYS A 46 7.60 -7.92 -6.69
C LYS A 46 6.24 -8.37 -6.12
N PHE A 47 5.14 -7.77 -6.60
CA PHE A 47 3.79 -8.03 -6.14
C PHE A 47 2.96 -8.53 -7.31
N ASP A 48 2.04 -9.45 -7.06
CA ASP A 48 1.14 -10.00 -8.08
C ASP A 48 0.11 -8.93 -8.48
N GLU A 49 -0.40 -8.19 -7.49
CA GLU A 49 -1.25 -7.02 -7.68
C GLU A 49 -0.85 -5.89 -6.72
N ALA A 50 -1.10 -4.65 -7.15
CA ALA A 50 -0.90 -3.46 -6.34
C ALA A 50 -1.98 -2.40 -6.63
N GLY A 51 -2.53 -1.81 -5.57
CA GLY A 51 -3.47 -0.69 -5.66
C GLY A 51 -2.77 0.67 -5.69
N TYR A 52 -3.57 1.73 -5.81
CA TYR A 52 -3.07 3.10 -5.68
C TYR A 52 -2.74 3.45 -4.22
N PHE A 53 -1.84 4.42 -4.04
CA PHE A 53 -1.58 4.97 -2.71
C PHE A 53 -2.75 5.84 -2.25
N HIS A 54 -3.31 5.51 -1.09
CA HIS A 54 -4.30 6.29 -0.36
C HIS A 54 -3.79 6.57 1.06
N GLU A 55 -3.79 7.84 1.45
CA GLU A 55 -3.32 8.30 2.76
C GLU A 55 -1.93 7.79 3.18
N GLY A 56 -1.06 7.56 2.19
CA GLY A 56 0.33 7.12 2.41
C GLY A 56 0.55 5.61 2.31
N LEU A 57 -0.51 4.81 2.15
CA LEU A 57 -0.44 3.34 2.05
C LEU A 57 -1.03 2.84 0.73
N ALA A 58 -0.48 1.76 0.18
CA ALA A 58 -1.05 1.06 -0.98
C ALA A 58 -1.27 -0.41 -0.64
N SER A 59 -2.39 -0.98 -1.10
CA SER A 59 -2.64 -2.41 -0.99
C SER A 59 -1.76 -3.18 -1.96
N VAL A 60 -1.26 -4.33 -1.53
CA VAL A 60 -0.49 -5.24 -2.38
C VAL A 60 -0.91 -6.68 -2.13
N ASN A 61 -0.81 -7.50 -3.17
CA ASN A 61 -1.08 -8.93 -3.13
C ASN A 61 0.21 -9.72 -3.42
N ILE A 62 0.44 -10.79 -2.66
CA ILE A 62 1.38 -11.86 -2.98
C ILE A 62 0.71 -13.18 -2.61
N ASP A 63 0.70 -14.15 -3.52
CA ASP A 63 0.17 -15.50 -3.29
C ASP A 63 -1.27 -15.48 -2.70
N ASP A 64 -2.16 -14.68 -3.30
CA ASP A 64 -3.56 -14.49 -2.90
C ASP A 64 -3.77 -13.89 -1.50
N LYS A 65 -2.72 -13.34 -0.88
CA LYS A 65 -2.81 -12.64 0.40
C LYS A 65 -2.53 -11.16 0.25
N TRP A 66 -3.45 -10.37 0.80
CA TRP A 66 -3.39 -8.92 0.75
C TRP A 66 -2.82 -8.33 2.04
N GLY A 67 -2.09 -7.23 1.87
CA GLY A 67 -1.50 -6.41 2.93
C GLY A 67 -1.27 -4.99 2.41
N TYR A 68 -0.48 -4.19 3.14
CA TYR A 68 -0.19 -2.81 2.74
C TYR A 68 1.28 -2.46 2.83
N ILE A 69 1.70 -1.63 1.88
CA ILE A 69 3.05 -1.06 1.81
C ILE A 69 3.02 0.45 2.01
N ASP A 70 4.12 1.00 2.50
CA ASP A 70 4.39 2.43 2.47
C ASP A 70 4.99 2.88 1.12
N LYS A 71 5.25 4.18 1.00
CA LYS A 71 5.86 4.78 -0.21
C LYS A 71 7.29 4.30 -0.50
N THR A 72 7.94 3.63 0.45
CA THR A 72 9.27 3.01 0.26
C THR A 72 9.14 1.59 -0.30
N GLY A 73 7.93 1.04 -0.39
CA GLY A 73 7.68 -0.33 -0.80
C GLY A 73 7.92 -1.36 0.32
N LYS A 74 8.02 -0.89 1.57
CA LYS A 74 8.10 -1.74 2.75
C LYS A 74 6.69 -2.17 3.16
N ILE A 75 6.52 -3.46 3.42
CA ILE A 75 5.28 -3.99 4.00
C ILE A 75 5.14 -3.45 5.42
N VAL A 76 4.09 -2.68 5.67
CA VAL A 76 3.77 -2.09 6.98
C VAL A 76 2.57 -2.77 7.63
N ILE A 77 1.68 -3.38 6.83
CA ILE A 77 0.62 -4.26 7.31
C ILE A 77 0.81 -5.61 6.62
N PRO A 78 1.00 -6.72 7.38
CA PRO A 78 1.30 -8.03 6.84
C PRO A 78 0.29 -8.53 5.80
N LEU A 79 0.76 -9.38 4.89
CA LEU A 79 -0.03 -10.09 3.87
C LEU A 79 -0.82 -11.21 4.55
N GLN A 80 -1.99 -10.90 5.10
CA GLN A 80 -2.78 -11.85 5.89
C GLN A 80 -4.27 -11.85 5.53
N PHE A 81 -4.73 -10.87 4.76
CA PHE A 81 -6.14 -10.70 4.42
C PHE A 81 -6.49 -11.38 3.10
N ASN A 82 -7.74 -11.83 2.97
CA ASN A 82 -8.27 -12.41 1.73
C ASN A 82 -8.54 -11.32 0.70
N LYS A 83 -9.04 -10.16 1.15
CA LYS A 83 -9.26 -8.94 0.35
C LYS A 83 -9.07 -7.71 1.23
N VAL A 84 -8.79 -6.58 0.58
CA VAL A 84 -8.61 -5.30 1.26
C VAL A 84 -9.17 -4.15 0.43
N GLY A 85 -9.64 -3.11 1.11
CA GLY A 85 -10.02 -1.84 0.49
C GLY A 85 -8.96 -0.75 0.66
N ASN A 86 -9.16 0.39 0.02
CA ASN A 86 -8.30 1.57 0.20
C ASN A 86 -8.58 2.25 1.54
N PHE A 87 -7.55 2.84 2.14
CA PHE A 87 -7.68 3.67 3.34
C PHE A 87 -8.47 4.95 3.05
N HIS A 88 -9.46 5.24 3.89
CA HIS A 88 -10.20 6.49 3.92
C HIS A 88 -10.52 6.84 5.37
N GLU A 89 -10.27 8.10 5.77
CA GLU A 89 -10.51 8.59 7.13
C GLU A 89 -9.76 7.75 8.19
N GLY A 90 -8.59 7.19 7.82
CA GLY A 90 -7.78 6.37 8.73
C GLY A 90 -8.19 4.89 8.85
N LEU A 91 -9.25 4.46 8.16
CA LEU A 91 -9.75 3.07 8.20
C LEU A 91 -9.71 2.41 6.82
N ALA A 92 -9.55 1.09 6.80
CA ALA A 92 -9.71 0.27 5.61
C ALA A 92 -10.51 -1.00 5.91
N GLY A 93 -11.40 -1.37 4.99
CA GLY A 93 -12.11 -2.63 5.06
C GLY A 93 -11.19 -3.79 4.70
N VAL A 94 -11.27 -4.88 5.45
CA VAL A 94 -10.51 -6.11 5.17
C VAL A 94 -11.39 -7.33 5.30
N GLU A 95 -11.12 -8.33 4.47
CA GLU A 95 -11.77 -9.63 4.52
C GLU A 95 -10.84 -10.64 5.21
N ILE A 96 -11.34 -11.28 6.25
CA ILE A 96 -10.68 -12.37 7.00
C ILE A 96 -11.67 -13.51 7.06
N ASP A 97 -11.29 -14.69 6.58
CA ASP A 97 -12.13 -15.90 6.60
C ASP A 97 -13.53 -15.64 6.00
N TYR A 98 -13.56 -14.92 4.86
CA TYR A 98 -14.78 -14.51 4.15
C TYR A 98 -15.70 -13.55 4.90
N LYS A 99 -15.20 -12.94 5.97
CA LYS A 99 -15.93 -11.93 6.74
C LYS A 99 -15.26 -10.57 6.68
N TRP A 100 -16.06 -9.52 6.51
CA TRP A 100 -15.57 -8.16 6.42
C TRP A 100 -15.48 -7.48 7.79
N GLY A 101 -14.34 -6.85 8.06
CA GLY A 101 -14.08 -6.00 9.21
C GLY A 101 -13.34 -4.73 8.81
N TYR A 102 -12.89 -3.95 9.79
CA TYR A 102 -12.09 -2.74 9.55
C TYR A 102 -10.81 -2.76 10.36
N ILE A 103 -9.73 -2.28 9.74
CA ILE A 103 -8.45 -2.01 10.39
C ILE A 103 -8.13 -0.53 10.38
N ASP A 104 -7.32 -0.10 11.35
CA ASP A 104 -6.62 1.19 11.28
C ASP A 104 -5.31 1.07 10.47
N LYS A 105 -4.61 2.19 10.29
CA LYS A 105 -3.31 2.27 9.58
C LYS A 105 -2.17 1.48 10.22
N THR A 106 -2.34 0.98 11.44
CA THR A 106 -1.38 0.08 12.10
C THR A 106 -1.66 -1.38 11.79
N GLY A 107 -2.77 -1.68 11.12
CA GLY A 107 -3.24 -3.04 10.86
C GLY A 107 -4.06 -3.63 12.01
N LYS A 108 -4.37 -2.83 13.05
CA LYS A 108 -5.18 -3.29 14.17
C LYS A 108 -6.65 -3.32 13.78
N ILE A 109 -7.32 -4.43 14.07
CA ILE A 109 -8.76 -4.57 13.90
C ILE A 109 -9.50 -3.57 14.82
N VAL A 110 -10.22 -2.64 14.20
CA VAL A 110 -11.09 -1.65 14.85
C VAL A 110 -12.53 -2.17 14.90
N VAL A 111 -12.95 -2.89 13.85
CA VAL A 111 -14.24 -3.58 13.78
C VAL A 111 -13.98 -5.03 13.41
N PRO A 112 -14.35 -6.00 14.28
CA PRO A 112 -14.17 -7.42 14.01
C PRO A 112 -14.86 -7.86 12.71
N PRO A 113 -14.27 -8.84 12.00
CA PRO A 113 -14.88 -9.42 10.81
C PRO A 113 -16.10 -10.26 11.20
N GLU A 114 -17.29 -9.71 11.01
CA GLU A 114 -18.56 -10.36 11.39
C GLU A 114 -19.50 -10.60 10.20
N PHE A 115 -19.28 -9.89 9.07
CA PHE A 115 -20.24 -9.83 7.96
C PHE A 115 -19.85 -10.77 6.82
N GLU A 116 -20.76 -11.65 6.43
CA GLU A 116 -20.53 -12.66 5.39
C GLU A 116 -20.70 -12.09 3.96
N THR A 117 -21.23 -10.87 3.81
CA THR A 117 -21.46 -10.24 2.49
C THR A 117 -21.11 -8.75 2.44
N GLU A 118 -20.69 -8.26 1.27
CA GLU A 118 -20.30 -6.87 0.99
C GLU A 118 -21.48 -5.88 1.14
N ALA A 119 -22.72 -6.34 0.97
CA ALA A 119 -23.93 -5.52 1.11
C ALA A 119 -24.24 -5.14 2.56
N GLU A 120 -24.04 -6.07 3.51
CA GLU A 120 -24.18 -5.81 4.95
C GLU A 120 -23.10 -4.83 5.46
N TYR A 121 -21.93 -4.89 4.82
CA TYR A 121 -20.78 -4.01 5.08
C TYR A 121 -21.07 -2.54 4.68
N ASP A 122 -21.63 -2.29 3.50
CA ASP A 122 -21.93 -0.92 3.04
C ASP A 122 -23.03 -0.22 3.86
N GLU A 123 -24.03 -0.95 4.35
CA GLU A 123 -25.09 -0.38 5.20
C GLU A 123 -24.55 0.11 6.55
N ARG A 124 -23.56 -0.59 7.12
CA ARG A 124 -22.92 -0.19 8.37
C ARG A 124 -21.80 0.82 8.19
N LYS A 125 -21.15 0.89 7.02
CA LYS A 125 -20.20 1.97 6.65
C LYS A 125 -20.85 3.36 6.79
N ALA A 126 -22.11 3.49 6.39
CA ALA A 126 -22.91 4.70 6.60
C ALA A 126 -23.15 5.01 8.09
N LYS A 127 -23.40 3.98 8.90
CA LYS A 127 -23.61 4.08 10.36
C LYS A 127 -22.29 4.29 11.14
N PHE A 128 -21.14 3.91 10.57
CA PHE A 128 -19.83 4.04 11.23
C PHE A 128 -19.24 5.45 11.05
N LYS A 129 -19.49 6.12 9.90
CA LYS A 129 -19.23 7.57 9.75
C LYS A 129 -19.96 8.40 10.81
N GLU A 130 -21.14 7.96 11.23
CA GLU A 130 -21.92 8.54 12.32
C GLU A 130 -21.29 8.27 13.70
N ALA A 131 -20.73 7.07 13.93
CA ALA A 131 -20.08 6.69 15.18
C ALA A 131 -18.70 7.35 15.41
N GLU A 132 -17.94 7.62 14.34
CA GLU A 132 -16.61 8.25 14.43
C GLU A 132 -16.67 9.76 14.73
N SER A 133 -17.77 10.41 14.33
CA SER A 133 -18.08 11.80 14.69
C SER A 133 -18.25 12.02 16.21
N LEU A 134 -18.42 10.94 16.99
CA LEU A 134 -18.55 10.99 18.45
C LEU A 134 -17.22 11.20 19.19
N LYS A 135 -16.07 11.13 18.50
CA LYS A 135 -14.75 11.40 19.11
C LYS A 135 -14.35 12.89 19.14
N GLU A 136 -15.02 13.75 18.38
CA GLU A 136 -14.57 15.13 18.09
C GLU A 136 -15.48 16.25 18.64
N GLY A 137 -16.16 16.07 19.78
CA GLY A 137 -16.68 17.18 20.60
C GLY A 137 -17.78 18.08 19.99
N LEU A 138 -18.39 17.67 18.88
CA LEU A 138 -19.48 18.37 18.21
C LEU A 138 -20.75 17.51 18.25
N LYS A 139 -21.90 18.11 18.59
CA LYS A 139 -23.20 17.43 18.54
C LYS A 139 -23.92 17.75 17.22
N PRO A 140 -24.39 16.75 16.44
CA PRO A 140 -25.18 17.03 15.26
C PRO A 140 -26.57 17.54 15.66
N VAL A 141 -27.06 18.56 14.95
CA VAL A 141 -28.41 19.10 15.11
C VAL A 141 -29.09 19.15 13.74
N LYS A 142 -30.32 18.63 13.69
CA LYS A 142 -31.16 18.66 12.50
C LYS A 142 -32.05 19.90 12.52
N MET A 143 -31.96 20.72 11.47
CA MET A 143 -32.86 21.87 11.26
C MET A 143 -33.56 21.70 9.92
N GLY A 144 -34.81 21.22 9.96
CA GLY A 144 -35.60 20.94 8.75
C GLY A 144 -34.98 19.83 7.89
N ARG A 145 -34.79 20.09 6.58
CA ARG A 145 -34.19 19.14 5.62
C ARG A 145 -32.66 19.22 5.54
N LYS A 146 -32.00 19.97 6.44
CA LYS A 146 -30.53 20.13 6.46
C LYS A 146 -29.97 19.83 7.85
N TYR A 147 -28.70 19.43 7.89
CA TYR A 147 -27.97 19.08 9.11
C TYR A 147 -26.83 20.07 9.35
N GLY A 148 -26.55 20.37 10.63
CA GLY A 148 -25.40 21.17 11.08
C GLY A 148 -24.83 20.63 12.39
N TYR A 149 -23.76 21.25 12.90
CA TYR A 149 -23.06 20.81 14.11
C TYR A 149 -22.93 21.95 15.11
N ILE A 150 -23.20 21.70 16.39
CA ILE A 150 -23.01 22.68 17.48
C ILE A 150 -21.85 22.25 18.39
N ARG A 151 -21.10 23.24 18.89
CA ARG A 151 -20.02 23.03 19.89
C ARG A 151 -20.64 22.71 21.25
N ASN A 152 -20.19 21.63 21.89
CA ASN A 152 -20.68 21.22 23.20
C ASN A 152 -20.34 22.29 24.26
N PRO A 153 -21.31 22.89 24.98
CA PRO A 153 -21.05 23.90 26.00
C PRO A 153 -20.56 23.34 27.35
N LEU A 154 -20.30 22.03 27.43
CA LEU A 154 -19.76 21.35 28.61
C LEU A 154 -18.37 20.76 28.28
N LYS A 155 -17.41 21.67 28.07
CA LYS A 155 -15.99 21.50 28.38
C LYS A 155 -15.55 22.75 29.13
#